data_AF-A0A7C6FXU3-F1
#
_entry.id   AF-A0A7C6FXU3-F1
#
_cell.length_a   1.000
_cell.length_b   1.000
_cell.length_c   1.000
_cell.angle_alpha   90.00
_cell.angle_beta   90.00
_cell.angle_gamma   90.00
#
_symmetry.space_group_name_H-M   'P 1'
#
loop_
_entity.id
_entity.type
_entity.pdbx_description
1 polymer ?
#
loop_
_entity_poly.entity_id
_entity_poly.type
_entity_poly.pdbx_seq_one_letter_code
_entity_poly.pdbx_strand_id
1 'polypeptide(L)'
;MSNKNREKFYLIEKNACPEVFRKVIEVKDGIRKKVYPSINQAVKEVGISRSAYYKYHKSVYSYQGSDLDSVDIFNIISEVDLVSPLDVLLIFNENSAKIISIQQSPVTRGRSTIQIICRNLSKVRAGKIIQGLQKINGIIQVNHNAIRS
;
A
#
# COMPACT_ATOMS: atom_id res chain seq x y z
N MET A 1 -34.87 12.86 11.82
CA MET A 1 -34.84 11.92 10.67
C MET A 1 -33.57 12.24 9.87
N SER A 2 -32.62 11.36 9.55
CA SER A 2 -32.69 9.94 9.21
C SER A 2 -31.61 9.11 9.92
N ASN A 3 -32.02 7.94 10.40
CA ASN A 3 -31.14 6.93 10.97
C ASN A 3 -30.55 6.15 9.79
N LYS A 4 -29.37 6.54 9.32
CA LYS A 4 -28.64 5.81 8.28
C LYS A 4 -28.24 4.47 8.90
N ASN A 5 -28.86 3.39 8.47
CA ASN A 5 -28.63 2.01 8.90
C ASN A 5 -27.10 1.74 8.92
N ARG A 6 -26.44 1.91 10.07
CA ARG A 6 -25.01 1.63 10.20
C ARG A 6 -24.91 0.11 10.30
N GLU A 7 -24.78 -0.54 9.16
CA GLU A 7 -24.49 -1.97 9.10
C GLU A 7 -23.26 -2.24 9.97
N LYS A 8 -23.42 -3.11 10.97
CA LYS A 8 -22.34 -3.52 11.87
C LYS A 8 -21.52 -4.59 11.17
N PHE A 9 -20.21 -4.39 11.07
CA PHE A 9 -19.28 -5.38 10.53
C PHE A 9 -18.66 -6.21 11.67
N TYR A 10 -18.36 -7.47 11.38
CA TYR A 10 -17.63 -8.35 12.28
C TYR A 10 -16.24 -8.64 11.72
N LEU A 11 -15.22 -8.46 12.55
CA LEU A 11 -13.87 -8.95 12.25
C LEU A 11 -13.71 -10.31 12.91
N ILE A 12 -13.35 -11.32 12.11
CA ILE A 12 -13.26 -12.70 12.56
C ILE A 12 -11.86 -13.20 12.23
N GLU A 13 -11.20 -13.84 13.20
CA GLU A 13 -9.91 -14.48 12.96
C GLU A 13 -10.03 -15.60 11.92
N LYS A 14 -9.00 -15.77 11.10
CA LYS A 14 -8.99 -16.74 10.00
C LYS A 14 -9.34 -18.18 10.42
N ASN A 15 -8.99 -18.57 11.65
CA ASN A 15 -9.24 -19.92 12.18
C ASN A 15 -10.66 -20.09 12.73
N ALA A 16 -11.32 -19.00 13.12
CA ALA A 16 -12.72 -18.99 13.54
C ALA A 16 -13.69 -18.85 12.34
N CYS A 17 -13.19 -18.44 11.18
CA CYS A 17 -13.99 -18.35 9.95
C CYS A 17 -14.39 -19.74 9.42
N PRO A 18 -15.68 -19.94 9.10
CA PRO A 18 -16.13 -21.13 8.37
C PRO A 18 -15.31 -21.36 7.09
N GLU A 19 -15.05 -22.63 6.77
CA GLU A 19 -14.22 -23.03 5.63
C GLU A 19 -14.72 -22.41 4.31
N VAL A 20 -16.04 -22.33 4.13
CA VAL A 20 -16.66 -21.72 2.95
C VAL A 20 -16.22 -20.27 2.73
N PHE A 21 -16.03 -19.47 3.79
CA PHE A 21 -15.56 -18.08 3.67
C PHE A 21 -14.09 -18.04 3.24
N ARG A 22 -13.26 -18.92 3.80
CA ARG A 22 -11.84 -19.04 3.42
C ARG A 22 -11.70 -19.41 1.95
N LYS A 23 -12.48 -20.40 1.48
CA LYS A 23 -12.51 -20.83 0.08
C LYS A 23 -13.00 -19.73 -0.87
N VAL A 24 -13.96 -18.91 -0.46
CA VAL A 24 -14.38 -17.73 -1.25
C VAL A 24 -13.24 -16.73 -1.41
N ILE A 25 -12.46 -16.45 -0.35
CA ILE A 25 -11.28 -15.59 -0.44
C ILE A 25 -10.24 -16.18 -1.39
N GLU A 26 -9.99 -17.49 -1.31
CA GLU A 26 -9.03 -18.18 -2.17
C GLU A 26 -9.42 -18.11 -3.66
N VAL A 27 -10.70 -18.32 -3.99
CA VAL A 27 -11.22 -18.12 -5.35
C VAL A 27 -11.00 -16.69 -5.83
N LYS A 28 -11.36 -15.68 -5.01
CA LYS A 28 -11.18 -14.26 -5.35
C LYS A 28 -9.71 -13.93 -5.60
N ASP A 29 -8.81 -14.47 -4.77
CA ASP A 29 -7.38 -14.27 -4.91
C ASP A 29 -6.80 -14.94 -6.16
N GLY A 30 -7.22 -16.16 -6.48
CA GLY A 30 -6.80 -16.86 -7.69
C GLY A 30 -7.21 -16.14 -8.97
N ILE A 31 -8.43 -15.59 -9.01
CA ILE A 31 -8.90 -14.77 -10.13
C ILE A 31 -8.12 -13.45 -10.23
N ARG A 32 -7.95 -12.74 -9.11
CA ARG A 32 -7.21 -11.46 -9.07
C ARG A 32 -5.76 -11.63 -9.52
N LYS A 33 -5.11 -12.73 -9.12
CA LYS A 33 -3.72 -13.06 -9.49
C LYS A 33 -3.61 -13.70 -10.88
N LYS A 34 -4.72 -13.83 -11.62
CA LYS A 34 -4.79 -14.51 -12.94
C LYS A 34 -4.27 -15.95 -12.93
N VAL A 35 -4.33 -16.63 -11.77
CA VAL A 35 -3.97 -18.05 -11.64
C VAL A 35 -5.02 -18.92 -12.34
N TYR A 36 -6.27 -18.51 -12.28
CA TYR A 36 -7.37 -19.19 -12.96
C TYR A 36 -7.97 -18.28 -14.04
N PRO A 37 -8.27 -18.81 -15.23
CA PRO A 37 -8.83 -18.03 -16.34
C PRO A 37 -10.31 -17.68 -16.16
N SER A 38 -11.02 -18.37 -15.26
CA SER A 38 -12.42 -18.06 -14.97
C SER A 38 -12.83 -18.50 -13.56
N ILE A 39 -13.88 -17.88 -13.03
CA ILE A 39 -14.50 -18.26 -11.74
C ILE A 39 -14.88 -19.73 -11.76
N ASN A 40 -15.39 -20.22 -12.89
CA ASN A 40 -15.83 -21.60 -13.05
C ASN A 40 -14.72 -22.62 -12.83
N GLN A 41 -13.49 -22.30 -13.26
CA GLN A 41 -12.33 -23.15 -13.01
C GLN A 41 -11.87 -22.98 -11.56
N ALA A 42 -11.76 -21.75 -11.07
CA ALA A 42 -11.29 -21.47 -9.72
C ALA A 42 -12.12 -22.18 -8.63
N VAL A 43 -13.45 -22.15 -8.72
CA VAL A 43 -14.32 -22.81 -7.72
C VAL A 43 -14.17 -24.34 -7.73
N LYS A 44 -13.86 -24.93 -8.90
CA LYS A 44 -13.63 -26.36 -9.06
C LYS A 44 -12.31 -26.76 -8.40
N GLU A 45 -11.23 -26.03 -8.69
CA GLU A 45 -9.90 -26.28 -8.13
C GLU A 45 -9.86 -26.07 -6.60
N VAL A 46 -10.51 -25.01 -6.11
CA VAL A 46 -10.58 -24.69 -4.67
C VAL A 46 -11.56 -25.62 -3.91
N GLY A 47 -12.43 -26.34 -4.61
CA GLY A 47 -13.38 -27.26 -3.99
C GLY A 47 -14.52 -26.55 -3.25
N ILE A 48 -15.15 -25.56 -3.88
CA ILE A 48 -16.38 -24.87 -3.43
C ILE A 48 -17.42 -24.88 -4.54
N SER A 49 -18.71 -24.99 -4.20
CA SER A 49 -19.77 -24.89 -5.22
C SER A 49 -19.92 -23.45 -5.75
N ARG A 50 -20.38 -23.32 -7.00
CA ARG A 50 -20.70 -22.00 -7.58
C ARG A 50 -21.75 -21.25 -6.75
N SER A 51 -22.77 -21.95 -6.26
CA SER A 51 -23.83 -21.35 -5.44
C SER A 51 -23.28 -20.83 -4.10
N ALA A 52 -22.42 -21.59 -3.44
CA ALA A 52 -21.75 -21.15 -2.21
C ALA A 52 -20.84 -19.93 -2.46
N TYR A 53 -20.09 -19.92 -3.56
CA TYR A 53 -19.31 -18.76 -3.95
C TYR A 53 -20.19 -17.52 -4.15
N TYR A 54 -21.21 -17.60 -5.00
CA TYR A 54 -22.06 -16.44 -5.30
C TYR A 54 -22.85 -15.94 -4.09
N LYS A 55 -23.20 -16.82 -3.14
CA LYS A 55 -23.85 -16.44 -1.88
C LYS A 55 -22.99 -15.50 -1.01
N TYR A 56 -21.67 -15.66 -1.02
CA TYR A 56 -20.77 -14.95 -0.10
C TYR A 56 -19.76 -14.02 -0.79
N HIS A 57 -19.58 -14.07 -2.11
CA HIS A 57 -18.51 -13.33 -2.81
C HIS A 57 -18.55 -11.81 -2.61
N LYS A 58 -19.75 -11.23 -2.43
CA LYS A 58 -19.97 -9.79 -2.20
C LYS A 58 -19.95 -9.39 -0.72
N SER A 59 -19.88 -10.34 0.21
CA SER A 59 -19.93 -10.08 1.65
C SER A 59 -18.68 -10.54 2.39
N VAL A 60 -17.87 -11.42 1.80
CA VAL A 60 -16.64 -11.93 2.40
C VAL A 60 -15.42 -11.33 1.70
N TYR A 61 -14.60 -10.62 2.48
CA TYR A 61 -13.38 -9.96 2.02
C TYR A 61 -12.23 -10.25 2.98
N SER A 62 -11.01 -10.31 2.46
CA SER A 62 -9.83 -10.34 3.30
C SER A 62 -9.66 -8.96 3.90
N TYR A 63 -9.66 -8.86 5.22
CA TYR A 63 -9.12 -7.69 5.88
C TYR A 63 -7.60 -7.78 5.78
N GLN A 64 -7.01 -6.85 5.04
CA GLN A 64 -5.58 -6.62 5.05
C GLN A 64 -5.42 -5.39 5.94
N GLY A 65 -4.73 -5.54 7.07
CA GLY A 65 -4.66 -4.52 8.12
C GLY A 65 -4.28 -3.13 7.62
N SER A 66 -4.35 -2.15 8.54
CA SER A 66 -4.05 -0.71 8.42
C SER A 66 -2.78 -0.28 7.64
N ASP A 67 -1.97 -1.23 7.18
CA ASP A 67 -0.84 -1.01 6.28
C ASP A 67 -1.23 -0.80 4.81
N LEU A 68 -2.53 -0.87 4.44
CA LEU A 68 -3.02 -0.60 3.08
C LEU A 68 -3.51 0.83 2.79
N ASP A 69 -3.75 1.62 3.83
CA ASP A 69 -4.08 3.05 3.73
C ASP A 69 -3.06 3.92 4.49
N SER A 70 -1.87 3.36 4.65
CA SER A 70 -0.75 4.02 5.28
C SER A 70 -0.12 4.99 4.28
N VAL A 71 -0.11 6.28 4.58
CA VAL A 71 0.53 7.31 3.76
C VAL A 71 1.83 7.74 4.44
N ASP A 72 2.94 7.59 3.73
CA ASP A 72 4.26 8.03 4.18
C ASP A 72 4.66 9.28 3.39
N ILE A 73 4.93 10.37 4.10
CA ILE A 73 5.31 11.66 3.54
C ILE A 73 6.77 11.91 3.88
N PHE A 74 7.59 12.08 2.85
CA PHE A 74 8.99 12.47 2.97
C PHE A 74 9.14 13.91 2.52
N ASN A 75 9.73 14.77 3.35
CA ASN A 75 10.17 16.11 2.95
C ASN A 75 11.69 16.14 2.99
N ILE A 76 12.30 16.32 1.83
CA ILE A 76 13.75 16.22 1.62
C ILE A 76 14.24 17.62 1.24
N ILE A 77 15.05 18.24 2.09
CA ILE A 77 15.67 19.53 1.81
C ILE A 77 17.04 19.25 1.21
N SER A 78 17.28 19.75 0.00
CA SER A 78 18.55 19.59 -0.71
C SER A 78 19.12 20.92 -1.18
N GLU A 79 20.44 20.95 -1.30
CA GLU A 79 21.16 21.99 -2.04
C GLU A 79 21.05 21.73 -3.54
N VAL A 80 20.80 22.81 -4.27
CA VAL A 80 20.70 22.80 -5.72
C VAL A 80 22.08 22.53 -6.31
N ASP A 81 22.11 21.86 -7.47
CA ASP A 81 23.32 21.41 -8.19
C ASP A 81 24.14 20.28 -7.55
N LEU A 82 23.92 19.95 -6.27
CA LEU A 82 24.53 18.78 -5.61
C LEU A 82 23.66 17.53 -5.62
N VAL A 83 22.34 17.71 -5.70
CA VAL A 83 21.37 16.61 -5.64
C VAL A 83 20.47 16.64 -6.87
N SER A 84 20.55 15.59 -7.69
CA SER A 84 19.55 15.38 -8.73
C SER A 84 18.26 14.81 -8.11
N PRO A 85 17.07 15.34 -8.44
CA PRO A 85 15.81 14.70 -8.07
C PRO A 85 15.72 13.24 -8.54
N LEU A 86 16.42 12.86 -9.61
CA LEU A 86 16.48 11.47 -10.09
C LEU A 86 17.21 10.55 -9.12
N ASP A 87 18.30 11.01 -8.48
CA ASP A 87 19.06 10.21 -7.50
C ASP A 87 18.20 9.90 -6.27
N VAL A 88 17.42 10.90 -5.85
CA VAL A 88 16.41 10.72 -4.79
C VAL A 88 15.41 9.66 -5.21
N LEU A 89 14.83 9.76 -6.40
CA LEU A 89 13.82 8.80 -6.88
C LEU A 89 14.36 7.38 -7.04
N LEU A 90 15.63 7.22 -7.40
CA LEU A 90 16.25 5.91 -7.54
C LEU A 90 16.24 5.14 -6.22
N ILE A 91 16.54 5.80 -5.09
CA ILE A 91 16.51 5.18 -3.76
C ILE A 91 15.09 4.66 -3.42
N PHE A 92 14.06 5.44 -3.75
CA PHE A 92 12.68 4.99 -3.53
C PHE A 92 12.33 3.78 -4.41
N ASN A 93 12.78 3.79 -5.67
CA ASN A 93 12.57 2.68 -6.60
C ASN A 93 13.28 1.39 -6.15
N GLU A 94 14.54 1.48 -5.71
CA GLU A 94 15.32 0.35 -5.16
C GLU A 94 14.65 -0.29 -3.93
N ASN A 95 13.93 0.52 -3.14
CA ASN A 95 13.18 0.04 -1.99
C ASN A 95 11.74 -0.38 -2.33
N SER A 96 11.39 -0.48 -3.61
CA SER A 96 10.06 -0.84 -4.12
C SER A 96 8.95 0.02 -3.51
N ALA A 97 9.22 1.31 -3.30
CA ALA A 97 8.25 2.24 -2.73
C ALA A 97 7.21 2.62 -3.80
N LYS A 98 5.93 2.48 -3.45
CA LYS A 98 4.83 2.91 -4.31
C LYS A 98 4.60 4.42 -4.16
N ILE A 99 5.26 5.20 -4.99
CA ILE A 99 5.13 6.66 -5.03
C ILE A 99 3.76 7.03 -5.62
N ILE A 100 3.06 7.95 -4.95
CA ILE A 100 1.76 8.50 -5.36
C ILE A 100 1.94 9.91 -5.93
N SER A 101 2.79 10.70 -5.30
CA SER A 101 3.00 12.11 -5.67
C SER A 101 4.44 12.52 -5.37
N ILE A 102 4.97 13.36 -6.25
CA ILE A 102 6.26 14.03 -6.12
C ILE A 102 6.01 15.51 -6.38
N GLN A 103 6.44 16.36 -5.45
CA GLN A 103 6.32 17.81 -5.58
C GLN A 103 7.66 18.43 -5.20
N GLN A 104 8.22 19.27 -6.07
CA GLN A 104 9.44 20.00 -5.78
C GLN A 104 9.11 21.49 -5.65
N SER A 105 9.61 22.13 -4.60
CA SER A 105 9.50 23.58 -4.45
C SER A 105 10.40 24.29 -5.45
N PRO A 106 10.08 25.53 -5.85
CA PRO A 106 11.04 26.39 -6.53
C PRO A 106 12.34 26.51 -5.73
N VAL A 107 13.45 26.70 -6.44
CA VAL A 107 14.76 26.96 -5.83
C VAL A 107 14.70 28.29 -5.08
N THR A 108 15.00 28.26 -3.78
CA THR A 108 15.07 29.44 -2.93
C THR A 108 16.37 29.43 -2.15
N ARG A 109 17.21 30.46 -2.32
CA ARG A 109 18.52 30.58 -1.65
C ARG A 109 19.41 29.34 -1.84
N GLY A 110 19.47 28.81 -3.07
CA GLY A 110 20.28 27.63 -3.40
C GLY A 110 19.75 26.31 -2.85
N ARG A 111 18.52 26.27 -2.33
CA ARG A 111 17.90 25.07 -1.77
C ARG A 111 16.56 24.80 -2.42
N SER A 112 16.18 23.52 -2.46
CA SER A 112 14.85 23.09 -2.84
C SER A 112 14.34 22.03 -1.87
N THR A 113 13.03 21.90 -1.77
CA THR A 113 12.40 20.81 -1.02
C THR A 113 11.72 19.87 -1.98
N ILE A 114 12.03 18.58 -1.90
CA ILE A 114 11.34 17.51 -2.62
C ILE A 114 10.42 16.80 -1.62
N GLN A 115 9.12 16.90 -1.85
CA GLN A 115 8.12 16.12 -1.13
C GLN A 115 7.77 14.87 -1.93
N ILE A 116 7.86 13.70 -1.31
CA ILE A 116 7.47 12.41 -1.89
C ILE A 116 6.44 11.75 -0.99
N ILE A 117 5.31 11.39 -1.57
CA ILE A 117 4.22 10.69 -0.89
C ILE A 117 4.20 9.24 -1.37
N CYS A 118 4.28 8.29 -0.45
CA CYS A 118 4.23 6.86 -0.72
C CYS A 118 3.02 6.20 -0.06
N ARG A 119 2.55 5.10 -0.64
CA ARG A 119 1.52 4.24 -0.05
C ARG A 119 2.12 2.90 0.38
N ASN A 120 1.65 2.38 1.52
CA ASN A 120 1.90 1.01 1.99
C ASN A 120 3.39 0.72 2.18
N LEU A 121 4.10 1.68 2.77
CA LEU A 121 5.53 1.56 3.04
C LEU A 121 5.73 0.99 4.44
N SER A 122 6.43 -0.15 4.52
CA SER A 122 6.76 -0.74 5.81
C SER A 122 7.82 0.10 6.54
N LYS A 123 7.81 0.09 7.88
CA LYS A 123 8.80 0.81 8.71
C LYS A 123 10.24 0.48 8.32
N VAL A 124 10.52 -0.78 7.98
CA VAL A 124 11.85 -1.23 7.54
C VAL A 124 12.27 -0.56 6.23
N ARG A 125 11.37 -0.48 5.23
CA ARG A 125 11.67 0.18 3.95
C ARG A 125 11.81 1.68 4.12
N ALA A 126 10.96 2.31 4.93
CA ALA A 126 11.08 3.73 5.25
C ALA A 126 12.46 4.03 5.88
N GLY A 127 12.91 3.20 6.83
CA GLY A 127 14.24 3.33 7.42
C GLY A 127 15.39 3.22 6.41
N LYS A 128 15.32 2.26 5.48
CA LYS A 128 16.32 2.10 4.40
C LYS A 128 16.36 3.32 3.47
N ILE A 129 15.19 3.86 3.11
CA ILE A 129 15.10 5.07 2.27
C ILE A 129 15.74 6.26 2.98
N ILE A 130 15.41 6.50 4.25
CA ILE A 130 16.01 7.59 5.04
C ILE A 130 17.53 7.48 5.08
N GLN A 131 18.05 6.28 5.38
CA GLN A 131 19.49 6.03 5.41
C GLN A 131 20.15 6.22 4.04
N GLY A 132 19.49 5.82 2.95
CA GLY A 132 19.99 6.05 1.59
C GLY A 132 20.07 7.53 1.26
N LEU A 133 19.01 8.29 1.57
CA LEU A 133 18.95 9.73 1.31
C LEU A 133 20.02 10.49 2.12
N GLN A 134 20.22 10.15 3.39
CA GLN A 134 21.24 10.79 4.22
C GLN A 134 22.68 10.60 3.73
N LYS A 135 22.92 9.65 2.82
CA LYS A 135 24.24 9.43 2.21
C LYS A 135 24.48 10.26 0.96
N ILE A 136 23.44 10.85 0.37
CA ILE A 136 23.61 11.71 -0.81
C ILE A 136 24.23 13.04 -0.36
N ASN A 137 25.36 13.39 -0.97
CA ASN A 137 25.97 14.70 -0.76
C ASN A 137 25.02 15.82 -1.20
N GLY A 138 24.82 16.83 -0.36
CA GLY A 138 23.88 17.93 -0.62
C GLY A 138 22.45 17.71 -0.12
N ILE A 139 22.12 16.54 0.45
CA ILE A 139 20.89 16.41 1.25
C ILE A 139 21.15 16.99 2.64
N ILE A 140 20.44 18.07 2.98
CA ILE A 140 20.57 18.78 4.25
C ILE A 140 19.72 18.12 5.33
N GLN A 141 18.48 17.75 4.97
CA GLN A 141 17.51 17.25 5.94
C GLN A 141 16.50 16.30 5.27
N VAL A 142 16.13 15.26 6.00
CA VAL A 142 15.07 14.33 5.61
C VAL A 142 14.08 14.23 6.78
N ASN A 143 12.85 14.70 6.56
CA ASN A 143 11.75 14.55 7.51
C ASN A 143 10.77 13.50 6.98
N HIS A 144 10.51 12.46 7.76
CA HIS A 144 9.56 11.41 7.43
C HIS A 144 8.39 11.45 8.41
N ASN A 145 7.17 11.43 7.89
CA ASN A 145 5.94 11.30 8.68
C ASN A 145 5.08 10.16 8.12
N ALA A 146 4.68 9.25 9.00
CA ALA A 146 3.82 8.13 8.68
C ALA A 146 2.41 8.39 9.22
N ILE A 147 1.46 8.63 8.31
CA ILE A 147 0.04 8.72 8.64
C ILE A 147 -0.55 7.32 8.53
N ARG A 148 -1.12 6.85 9.63
CA ARG A 148 -1.78 5.54 9.75
C ARG A 148 -3.25 5.80 10.12
N SER A 149 -4.17 5.29 9.31
CA SER A 149 -5.63 5.33 9.53
C SER A 149 -6.12 4.13 10.31
#